data_AF-A0A3C0TPT5-F1
#
_entry.id   AF-A0A3C0TPT5-F1
#
_cell.length_a   1.000
_cell.length_b   1.000
_cell.length_c   1.000
_cell.angle_alpha   90.00
_cell.angle_beta   90.00
_cell.angle_gamma   90.00
#
_symmetry.space_group_name_H-M   'P 1'
#
loop_
_entity.id
_entity.type
_entity.pdbx_description
1 polymer ?
#
loop_
_entity_poly.entity_id
_entity_poly.type
_entity_poly.pdbx_seq_one_letter_code
_entity_poly.pdbx_strand_id
1 'polypeptide(L)'
;MKWSRKSYKFILNAAWVIFFMMLPALSFGAAMSDYCIKPPLIGATINPNLLMLIDNSASMYDLTYIDEGKFTGTCSGSGAAPCSDAAPCPPGETCTVSKTFTREPYYCYDQTYQSANTYMGYFESTEKVLEVIYDVYYEYDFTNNYFVKYTGAFPPAVCTKEITDTLCVICSDGTCTTKDSVTSFTAKGNYLNWLTSSKFDVQKQILTGGKYDDTNDHLIAESRGCVGRGFVKEALNADFVNYAAPETNNTNTSVGISFTVEGPPDPYNHASPSEGGQTFINIYEGDYDQGKCQNAIDLIEADAVHSQIRTAVEECLELGDFSNKDIETKQKVVFQQTIQECWQYNKMAAPKTVGNDAINTVKNQCPGVYDGIPGHCSDTQSQSCTTNADCVSLGETCHVGPTIIYAGNPAYLCSSLYAGACNDNDPQPATWKNN
;
A
#
# COMPACT_ATOMS: atom_id res chain seq x y z
N MET A 1 71.26 18.84 33.38
CA MET A 1 70.47 18.30 34.50
C MET A 1 70.50 16.77 34.41
N LYS A 2 71.35 16.07 35.18
CA LYS A 2 71.51 14.61 35.10
C LYS A 2 70.42 13.95 35.95
N TRP A 3 69.37 13.45 35.30
CA TRP A 3 68.31 12.70 35.97
C TRP A 3 68.87 11.36 36.49
N SER A 4 68.67 11.12 37.79
CA SER A 4 69.10 9.90 38.47
C SER A 4 68.33 8.69 37.94
N ARG A 5 69.02 7.55 37.78
CA ARG A 5 68.45 6.26 37.34
C ARG A 5 67.23 5.81 38.15
N LYS A 6 67.03 6.31 39.38
CA LYS A 6 65.84 6.01 40.19
C LYS A 6 64.59 6.73 39.68
N SER A 7 64.72 7.92 39.10
CA SER A 7 63.61 8.71 38.57
C SER A 7 63.04 8.12 37.28
N TYR A 8 63.86 7.41 36.48
CA TYR A 8 63.40 6.72 35.27
C TYR A 8 62.49 5.53 35.57
N LYS A 9 62.77 4.76 36.64
CA LYS A 9 61.91 3.63 37.02
C LYS A 9 60.53 4.07 37.50
N PHE A 10 60.45 5.23 38.16
CA PHE A 10 59.17 5.74 38.63
C PHE A 10 58.29 6.25 37.49
N ILE A 11 58.88 6.95 36.51
CA ILE A 11 58.15 7.42 35.32
C ILE A 11 57.73 6.25 34.43
N LEU A 12 58.59 5.23 34.26
CA LEU A 12 58.24 4.06 33.45
C LEU A 12 57.08 3.26 34.06
N ASN A 13 57.05 3.09 35.38
CA ASN A 13 55.96 2.41 36.07
C ASN A 13 54.65 3.22 36.04
N ALA A 14 54.73 4.55 36.17
CA ALA A 14 53.55 5.41 36.06
C ALA A 14 52.97 5.40 34.63
N ALA A 15 53.82 5.38 33.59
CA ALA A 15 53.38 5.27 32.20
C ALA A 15 52.68 3.94 31.91
N TRP A 16 53.12 2.82 32.51
CA TRP A 16 52.46 1.52 32.37
C TRP A 16 51.07 1.48 33.01
N VAL A 17 50.87 2.12 34.15
CA VAL A 17 49.54 2.19 34.81
C VAL A 17 48.56 3.04 33.99
N ILE A 18 49.02 4.17 33.44
CA ILE A 18 48.18 5.03 32.60
C ILE A 18 47.83 4.34 31.27
N PHE A 19 48.76 3.58 30.68
CA PHE A 19 48.48 2.80 29.47
C PHE A 19 47.46 1.68 29.73
N PHE A 20 47.46 1.06 30.90
CA PHE A 20 46.46 0.05 31.27
C PHE A 20 45.07 0.64 31.57
N MET A 21 44.99 1.90 32.02
CA MET A 21 43.71 2.59 32.25
C MET A 21 43.07 3.19 30.98
N MET A 22 43.83 3.31 29.88
CA MET A 22 43.31 3.79 28.58
C MET A 22 42.96 2.66 27.60
N LEU A 23 43.08 1.39 28.02
CA LEU A 23 42.48 0.30 27.25
C LEU A 23 40.96 0.44 27.34
N PRO A 24 40.24 0.69 26.23
CA PRO A 24 38.78 0.68 26.25
C PRO A 24 38.36 -0.69 26.77
N ALA A 25 37.59 -0.71 27.87
CA ALA A 25 36.92 -1.91 28.28
C ALA A 25 36.08 -2.35 27.08
N LEU A 26 36.44 -3.47 26.47
CA LEU A 26 35.57 -4.18 25.55
C LEU A 26 34.35 -4.57 26.38
N SER A 27 33.34 -3.70 26.40
CA SER A 27 32.03 -4.08 26.86
C SER A 27 31.55 -5.11 25.85
N PHE A 28 31.59 -6.38 26.24
CA PHE A 28 30.73 -7.35 25.62
C PHE A 28 29.31 -6.86 25.93
N GLY A 29 28.69 -6.17 24.98
CA GLY A 29 27.25 -6.00 24.98
C GLY A 29 26.64 -7.40 25.10
N ALA A 30 25.62 -7.54 25.95
CA ALA A 30 24.92 -8.82 26.07
C ALA A 30 24.52 -9.29 24.67
N ALA A 31 24.89 -10.52 24.31
CA ALA A 31 24.45 -11.11 23.05
C ALA A 31 22.94 -11.31 23.13
N MET A 32 22.19 -10.98 22.07
CA MET A 32 20.72 -11.08 22.07
C MET A 32 20.20 -12.51 22.33
N SER A 33 21.07 -13.53 22.23
CA SER A 33 20.81 -14.90 22.67
C SER A 33 20.53 -15.04 24.17
N ASP A 34 20.95 -14.08 25.01
CA ASP A 34 20.60 -14.04 26.44
C ASP A 34 19.14 -13.61 26.68
N TYR A 35 18.46 -13.09 25.64
CA TYR A 35 17.02 -12.84 25.62
C TYR A 35 16.22 -13.95 24.92
N CYS A 36 16.87 -15.05 24.50
CA CYS A 36 16.14 -16.28 24.24
C CYS A 36 15.57 -16.81 25.56
N ILE A 37 14.36 -16.35 25.89
CA ILE A 37 13.44 -17.03 26.79
C ILE A 37 13.19 -18.40 26.15
N LYS A 38 14.08 -19.36 26.39
CA LYS A 38 13.69 -20.76 26.40
C LYS A 38 12.93 -20.91 27.70
N PRO A 39 11.59 -21.11 27.66
CA PRO A 39 10.88 -21.36 28.90
C PRO A 39 11.54 -22.60 29.50
N PRO A 40 12.19 -22.51 30.68
CA PRO A 40 12.45 -23.71 31.43
C PRO A 40 11.07 -24.34 31.58
N LEU A 41 10.92 -25.63 31.25
CA LEU A 41 9.72 -26.37 31.56
C LEU A 41 9.44 -26.19 33.05
N ILE A 42 8.65 -25.16 33.36
CA ILE A 42 8.18 -24.84 34.69
C ILE A 42 7.29 -26.04 35.00
N GLY A 43 7.69 -26.85 35.97
CA GLY A 43 6.72 -27.60 36.75
C GLY A 43 5.79 -26.57 37.39
N ALA A 44 4.76 -26.15 36.65
CA ALA A 44 3.92 -25.03 37.01
C ALA A 44 2.94 -25.46 38.09
N THR A 45 3.29 -25.23 39.35
CA THR A 45 2.34 -25.25 40.47
C THR A 45 1.63 -23.90 40.64
N ILE A 46 1.83 -22.96 39.72
CA ILE A 46 1.15 -21.66 39.71
C ILE A 46 0.24 -21.63 38.49
N ASN A 47 -1.07 -21.69 38.72
CA ASN A 47 -2.05 -21.58 37.64
C ASN A 47 -1.94 -20.19 37.01
N PRO A 48 -1.90 -20.08 35.67
CA PRO A 48 -1.98 -18.78 35.01
C PRO A 48 -3.32 -18.12 35.36
N ASN A 49 -3.27 -16.90 35.92
CA ASN A 49 -4.46 -16.11 36.27
C ASN A 49 -4.98 -15.26 35.11
N LEU A 50 -4.29 -15.24 33.97
CA LEU A 50 -4.65 -14.49 32.78
C LEU A 50 -4.42 -15.35 31.54
N LEU A 51 -5.47 -15.55 30.75
CA LEU A 51 -5.40 -16.10 29.40
C LEU A 51 -5.77 -14.97 28.44
N MET A 52 -4.82 -14.53 27.63
CA MET A 52 -5.06 -13.56 26.55
C MET A 52 -5.21 -14.34 25.25
N LEU A 53 -6.38 -14.24 24.63
CA LEU A 53 -6.67 -14.76 23.30
C LEU A 53 -6.78 -13.57 22.37
N ILE A 54 -5.91 -13.51 21.38
CA ILE A 54 -5.90 -12.45 20.37
C ILE A 54 -6.51 -13.03 19.11
N ASP A 55 -7.49 -12.32 18.56
CA ASP A 55 -8.08 -12.67 17.29
C ASP A 55 -7.04 -12.50 16.15
N ASN A 56 -6.99 -13.46 15.23
CA ASN A 56 -6.17 -13.42 14.02
C ASN A 56 -7.08 -13.38 12.77
N SER A 57 -8.23 -12.74 12.90
CA SER A 57 -9.16 -12.53 11.80
C SER A 57 -8.55 -11.61 10.75
N ALA A 58 -9.06 -11.73 9.52
CA ALA A 58 -8.56 -10.96 8.38
C ALA A 58 -8.59 -9.44 8.62
N SER A 59 -9.57 -8.94 9.39
CA SER A 59 -9.75 -7.51 9.66
C SER A 59 -8.69 -6.91 10.57
N MET A 60 -7.89 -7.73 11.26
CA MET A 60 -6.75 -7.25 12.05
C MET A 60 -5.60 -6.74 11.18
N TYR A 61 -5.51 -7.22 9.94
CA TYR A 61 -4.51 -6.77 8.98
C TYR A 61 -4.95 -5.57 8.14
N ASP A 62 -6.19 -5.10 8.33
CA ASP A 62 -6.64 -3.84 7.77
C ASP A 62 -5.88 -2.68 8.43
N LEU A 63 -5.81 -1.55 7.74
CA LEU A 63 -5.21 -0.34 8.29
C LEU A 63 -5.88 0.09 9.59
N THR A 64 -5.07 0.58 10.54
CA THR A 64 -5.56 1.14 11.81
C THR A 64 -6.32 2.42 11.58
N TYR A 65 -5.77 3.26 10.71
CA TYR A 65 -6.28 4.60 10.45
C TYR A 65 -7.05 4.59 9.15
N ILE A 66 -8.37 4.59 9.30
CA ILE A 66 -9.35 4.66 8.23
C ILE A 66 -10.28 5.82 8.50
N ASP A 67 -10.93 6.29 7.43
CA ASP A 67 -12.00 7.25 7.57
C ASP A 67 -13.23 6.58 8.21
N GLU A 68 -13.61 7.00 9.42
CA GLU A 68 -14.84 6.54 10.09
C GLU A 68 -16.06 7.39 9.71
N GLY A 69 -15.87 8.41 8.88
CA GLY A 69 -16.87 9.40 8.52
C GLY A 69 -17.16 10.36 9.66
N LYS A 70 -18.15 11.23 9.45
CA LYS A 70 -18.67 12.12 10.49
C LYS A 70 -20.18 12.05 10.51
N PHE A 71 -20.74 11.68 11.64
CA PHE A 71 -22.19 11.60 11.82
C PHE A 71 -22.66 12.48 12.97
N THR A 72 -23.87 12.99 12.81
CA THR A 72 -24.68 13.51 13.93
C THR A 72 -25.94 12.67 14.03
N GLY A 73 -26.45 12.50 15.24
CA GLY A 73 -27.68 11.75 15.48
C GLY A 73 -28.27 12.09 16.83
N THR A 74 -29.22 11.28 17.26
CA THR A 74 -29.83 11.39 18.58
C THR A 74 -29.85 10.03 19.28
N CYS A 75 -29.62 10.06 20.60
CA CYS A 75 -29.60 8.87 21.43
C CYS A 75 -31.00 8.31 21.67
N SER A 76 -31.09 6.98 21.73
CA SER A 76 -32.36 6.24 21.80
C SER A 76 -33.14 6.40 23.09
N GLY A 77 -32.52 6.79 24.22
CA GLY A 77 -33.16 6.81 25.55
C GLY A 77 -33.22 8.17 26.24
N SER A 78 -32.25 9.04 26.00
CA SER A 78 -32.01 10.28 26.77
C SER A 78 -32.77 11.51 26.25
N GLY A 79 -33.98 11.33 25.70
CA GLY A 79 -34.84 12.44 25.28
C GLY A 79 -34.29 13.24 24.10
N ALA A 80 -33.78 12.55 23.08
CA ALA A 80 -33.16 13.14 21.89
C ALA A 80 -31.88 13.94 22.15
N ALA A 81 -31.10 13.57 23.18
CA ALA A 81 -29.74 14.07 23.34
C ALA A 81 -28.94 13.84 22.05
N PRO A 82 -28.21 14.86 21.54
CA PRO A 82 -27.42 14.70 20.33
C PRO A 82 -26.26 13.74 20.58
N CYS A 83 -25.99 12.88 19.60
CA CYS A 83 -24.78 12.05 19.54
C CYS A 83 -23.98 12.37 18.29
N SER A 84 -22.67 12.20 18.39
CA SER A 84 -21.76 12.27 17.25
C SER A 84 -20.56 11.34 17.48
N ASP A 85 -19.68 11.29 16.50
CA ASP A 85 -18.31 10.76 16.60
C ASP A 85 -17.57 11.16 17.91
N ALA A 86 -17.65 12.43 18.29
CA ALA A 86 -17.00 12.97 19.50
C ALA A 86 -17.85 12.87 20.79
N ALA A 87 -19.13 12.52 20.68
CA ALA A 87 -20.07 12.51 21.79
C ALA A 87 -20.93 11.24 21.73
N PRO A 88 -20.43 10.10 22.27
CA PRO A 88 -21.19 8.86 22.28
C PRO A 88 -22.37 8.95 23.25
N CYS A 89 -23.39 8.14 23.00
CA CYS A 89 -24.54 8.04 23.89
C CYS A 89 -24.16 7.45 25.26
N PRO A 90 -24.94 7.73 26.32
CA PRO A 90 -24.77 7.08 27.62
C PRO A 90 -24.82 5.55 27.52
N PRO A 91 -24.17 4.82 28.46
CA PRO A 91 -24.19 3.36 28.48
C PRO A 91 -25.62 2.80 28.43
N GLY A 92 -25.88 1.86 27.52
CA GLY A 92 -27.20 1.25 27.31
C GLY A 92 -28.07 1.93 26.27
N GLU A 93 -27.64 3.08 25.72
CA GLU A 93 -28.30 3.74 24.60
C GLU A 93 -27.52 3.56 23.29
N THR A 94 -28.23 3.61 22.17
CA THR A 94 -27.61 3.59 20.85
C THR A 94 -27.90 4.89 20.12
N CYS A 95 -26.94 5.35 19.33
CA CYS A 95 -27.11 6.50 18.44
C CYS A 95 -27.84 6.02 17.18
N THR A 96 -29.18 5.90 17.23
CA THR A 96 -29.95 5.18 16.19
C THR A 96 -31.05 5.99 15.52
N VAL A 97 -31.55 7.07 16.11
CA VAL A 97 -32.83 7.61 15.65
C VAL A 97 -32.70 8.47 14.39
N SER A 98 -31.52 9.03 14.08
CA SER A 98 -31.28 9.82 12.85
C SER A 98 -29.78 10.05 12.59
N LYS A 99 -28.99 8.99 12.40
CA LYS A 99 -27.59 9.19 11.96
C LYS A 99 -27.60 9.85 10.59
N THR A 100 -27.30 11.14 10.56
CA THR A 100 -27.07 11.91 9.36
C THR A 100 -25.57 12.04 9.22
N PHE A 101 -25.01 11.28 8.28
CA PHE A 101 -23.60 11.44 7.92
C PHE A 101 -23.45 12.81 7.26
N THR A 102 -22.67 13.67 7.89
CA THR A 102 -22.18 14.89 7.25
C THR A 102 -21.08 14.55 6.24
N ARG A 103 -20.39 13.42 6.48
CA ARG A 103 -19.41 12.80 5.61
C ARG A 103 -19.51 11.29 5.76
N GLU A 104 -19.78 10.60 4.66
CA GLU A 104 -19.83 9.13 4.63
C GLU A 104 -18.40 8.58 4.52
N PRO A 105 -18.04 7.54 5.31
CA PRO A 105 -16.76 6.89 5.16
C PRO A 105 -16.72 6.10 3.86
N TYR A 106 -15.61 6.20 3.13
CA TYR A 106 -15.37 5.38 1.95
C TYR A 106 -14.66 4.07 2.33
N TYR A 107 -15.05 2.99 1.66
CA TYR A 107 -14.41 1.70 1.86
C TYR A 107 -13.06 1.66 1.12
N CYS A 108 -11.99 1.24 1.81
CA CYS A 108 -10.64 1.14 1.26
C CYS A 108 -9.99 2.44 0.75
N TYR A 109 -10.50 3.60 1.17
CA TYR A 109 -9.97 4.91 0.79
C TYR A 109 -9.92 5.84 2.01
N ASP A 110 -8.83 6.61 2.13
CA ASP A 110 -8.67 7.58 3.22
C ASP A 110 -7.81 8.79 2.79
N GLN A 111 -8.28 9.98 3.15
CA GLN A 111 -7.57 11.25 2.96
C GLN A 111 -7.52 12.08 4.26
N THR A 112 -7.83 11.46 5.39
CA THR A 112 -8.12 12.13 6.68
C THR A 112 -6.89 12.42 7.53
N TYR A 113 -5.71 12.46 6.94
CA TYR A 113 -4.49 12.81 7.67
C TYR A 113 -4.61 14.20 8.30
N GLN A 114 -4.26 14.30 9.58
CA GLN A 114 -4.17 15.56 10.31
C GLN A 114 -2.91 15.56 11.18
N SER A 115 -2.03 16.54 10.97
CA SER A 115 -0.76 16.67 11.69
C SER A 115 -0.93 16.83 13.21
N ALA A 116 -2.08 17.35 13.65
CA ALA A 116 -2.43 17.50 15.07
C ALA A 116 -2.72 16.17 15.78
N ASN A 117 -3.07 15.12 15.04
CA ASN A 117 -3.33 13.80 15.61
C ASN A 117 -2.02 13.01 15.75
N THR A 118 -1.93 12.19 16.79
CA THR A 118 -0.82 11.25 16.96
C THR A 118 -1.21 9.89 16.44
N TYR A 119 -0.51 9.42 15.40
CA TYR A 119 -0.70 8.10 14.83
C TYR A 119 0.37 7.16 15.39
N MET A 120 -0.07 6.10 16.05
CA MET A 120 0.76 5.02 16.57
C MET A 120 1.24 4.11 15.43
N GLY A 121 2.48 3.66 15.52
CA GLY A 121 3.11 2.80 14.54
C GLY A 121 4.61 2.73 14.79
N TYR A 122 5.33 2.05 13.90
CA TYR A 122 6.76 1.78 14.07
C TYR A 122 7.66 3.00 13.87
N PHE A 123 7.16 4.07 13.25
CA PHE A 123 7.92 5.29 13.07
C PHE A 123 7.78 6.20 14.29
N GLU A 124 8.89 6.62 14.87
CA GLU A 124 8.86 7.64 15.92
C GLU A 124 8.31 8.95 15.33
N SER A 125 7.28 9.52 15.93
CA SER A 125 6.68 10.78 15.46
C SER A 125 7.50 12.00 15.92
N THR A 126 8.10 11.90 17.10
CA THR A 126 8.87 12.97 17.73
C THR A 126 10.03 12.42 18.54
N GLU A 127 11.09 13.20 18.68
CA GLU A 127 12.26 12.92 19.50
C GLU A 127 12.51 14.08 20.47
N LYS A 128 12.91 13.78 21.70
CA LYS A 128 13.19 14.77 22.74
C LYS A 128 14.69 14.97 22.92
N VAL A 129 15.19 16.15 22.57
CA VAL A 129 16.60 16.54 22.77
C VAL A 129 16.65 17.76 23.69
N LEU A 130 17.26 17.61 24.87
CA LEU A 130 17.42 18.69 25.86
C LEU A 130 16.10 19.42 26.18
N GLU A 131 15.03 18.65 26.42
CA GLU A 131 13.67 19.15 26.71
C GLU A 131 12.90 19.79 25.55
N VAL A 132 13.51 19.93 24.38
CA VAL A 132 12.81 20.35 23.15
C VAL A 132 12.36 19.11 22.39
N ILE A 133 11.11 19.14 21.91
CA ILE A 133 10.51 18.09 21.10
C ILE A 133 10.67 18.47 19.64
N TYR A 134 11.26 17.58 18.86
CA TYR A 134 11.46 17.73 17.43
C TYR A 134 10.65 16.66 16.69
N ASP A 135 10.13 17.02 15.52
CA ASP A 135 9.57 16.05 14.61
C ASP A 135 10.67 15.18 14.00
N VAL A 136 10.40 13.89 13.84
CA VAL A 136 11.32 12.94 13.21
C VAL A 136 10.86 12.67 11.80
N TYR A 137 11.78 12.78 10.84
CA TYR A 137 11.57 12.48 9.44
C TYR A 137 12.29 11.19 9.07
N TYR A 138 11.75 10.46 8.10
CA TYR A 138 12.33 9.25 7.55
C TYR A 138 12.42 9.37 6.04
N GLU A 139 13.51 8.86 5.48
CA GLU A 139 13.72 8.73 4.03
C GLU A 139 13.78 7.24 3.67
N TYR A 140 13.22 6.88 2.52
CA TYR A 140 13.34 5.53 1.98
C TYR A 140 14.70 5.33 1.31
N ASP A 141 15.47 4.35 1.81
CA ASP A 141 16.72 3.95 1.20
C ASP A 141 16.46 2.93 0.08
N PHE A 142 16.47 3.39 -1.17
CA PHE A 142 16.27 2.53 -2.35
C PHE A 142 17.40 1.50 -2.57
N THR A 143 18.55 1.65 -1.92
CA THR A 143 19.65 0.67 -2.01
C THR A 143 19.39 -0.51 -1.09
N ASN A 144 18.95 -0.22 0.14
CA ASN A 144 18.76 -1.25 1.15
C ASN A 144 17.28 -1.67 1.36
N ASN A 145 16.34 -0.98 0.73
CA ASN A 145 14.90 -1.23 0.74
C ASN A 145 14.21 -1.06 2.11
N TYR A 146 14.62 -0.10 2.92
CA TYR A 146 13.96 0.23 4.18
C TYR A 146 14.03 1.72 4.52
N PHE A 147 13.24 2.15 5.50
CA PHE A 147 13.23 3.54 5.96
C PHE A 147 14.32 3.82 6.99
N VAL A 148 15.07 4.90 6.78
CA VAL A 148 16.09 5.42 7.70
C VAL A 148 15.68 6.77 8.23
N LYS A 149 16.11 7.12 9.46
CA LYS A 149 15.93 8.48 9.99
C LYS A 149 16.64 9.48 9.07
N TYR A 150 15.89 10.45 8.55
CA TYR A 150 16.41 11.53 7.73
C TYR A 150 17.08 12.58 8.62
N THR A 151 18.33 12.93 8.28
CA THR A 151 19.17 13.85 9.09
C THR A 151 19.37 15.22 8.42
N GLY A 152 18.86 15.40 7.21
CA GLY A 152 18.94 16.66 6.48
C GLY A 152 17.92 17.69 6.97
N ALA A 153 18.00 18.90 6.42
CA ALA A 153 16.95 19.91 6.61
C ALA A 153 15.70 19.48 5.84
N PHE A 154 14.53 19.66 6.46
CA PHE A 154 13.22 19.43 5.85
C PHE A 154 12.49 20.76 5.62
N PRO A 155 11.79 20.95 4.48
CA PRO A 155 11.82 20.07 3.31
C PRO A 155 13.22 20.09 2.64
N PRO A 156 13.60 19.02 1.92
CA PRO A 156 14.78 19.05 1.05
C PRO A 156 14.71 20.25 0.10
N ALA A 157 15.86 20.78 -0.32
CA ALA A 157 15.93 21.99 -1.17
C ALA A 157 15.22 21.83 -2.53
N VAL A 158 15.01 20.59 -2.97
CA VAL A 158 14.23 20.24 -4.14
C VAL A 158 13.16 19.26 -3.70
N CYS A 159 11.90 19.58 -3.99
CA CYS A 159 10.77 18.69 -3.79
C CYS A 159 9.86 18.76 -5.01
N THR A 160 9.51 17.60 -5.59
CA THR A 160 8.61 17.54 -6.76
C THR A 160 7.15 17.63 -6.31
N LYS A 161 6.81 16.86 -5.29
CA LYS A 161 5.47 16.77 -4.69
C LYS A 161 5.61 16.94 -3.18
N GLU A 162 4.95 17.93 -2.61
CA GLU A 162 5.16 18.33 -1.21
C GLU A 162 3.83 18.48 -0.45
N ILE A 163 3.83 18.03 0.80
CA ILE A 163 2.93 18.51 1.85
C ILE A 163 3.82 19.23 2.86
N THR A 164 3.57 20.52 3.06
CA THR A 164 4.36 21.39 3.94
C THR A 164 4.60 20.72 5.30
N ASP A 165 5.87 20.69 5.73
CA ASP A 165 6.33 20.09 7.00
C ASP A 165 6.00 18.60 7.22
N THR A 166 5.52 17.88 6.19
CA THR A 166 4.96 16.52 6.34
C THR A 166 5.54 15.51 5.36
N LEU A 167 5.55 15.79 4.06
CA LEU A 167 5.90 14.83 3.01
C LEU A 167 6.64 15.52 1.88
N CYS A 168 7.67 14.87 1.36
CA CYS A 168 8.34 15.26 0.14
C CYS A 168 8.67 14.03 -0.73
N VAL A 169 8.24 14.08 -1.99
CA VAL A 169 8.59 13.09 -3.02
C VAL A 169 9.36 13.79 -4.13
N ILE A 170 10.51 13.23 -4.50
CA ILE A 170 11.36 13.74 -5.59
C ILE A 170 11.30 12.73 -6.74
N CYS A 171 10.96 13.22 -7.92
CA CYS A 171 10.92 12.43 -9.14
C CYS A 171 11.95 12.95 -10.16
N SER A 172 12.64 12.02 -10.82
CA SER A 172 13.70 12.31 -11.79
C SER A 172 13.22 13.11 -13.00
N ASP A 173 11.95 12.98 -13.39
CA ASP A 173 11.31 13.73 -14.47
C ASP A 173 10.70 15.06 -14.02
N GLY A 174 10.72 15.36 -12.72
CA GLY A 174 10.15 16.57 -12.13
C GLY A 174 8.61 16.63 -12.13
N THR A 175 7.93 15.56 -12.55
CA THR A 175 6.45 15.50 -12.61
C THR A 175 5.86 14.22 -12.01
N CYS A 176 6.69 13.19 -11.77
CA CYS A 176 6.30 11.85 -11.35
C CYS A 176 5.43 11.10 -12.38
N THR A 177 5.51 11.49 -13.65
CA THR A 177 4.70 10.93 -14.75
C THR A 177 5.24 9.64 -15.31
N THR A 178 6.55 9.44 -15.19
CA THR A 178 7.21 8.26 -15.72
C THR A 178 7.25 7.17 -14.66
N LYS A 179 7.03 5.92 -15.10
CA LYS A 179 7.17 4.74 -14.24
C LYS A 179 8.58 4.71 -13.63
N ASP A 180 8.67 4.34 -12.35
CA ASP A 180 9.92 4.22 -11.59
C ASP A 180 10.73 5.53 -11.53
N SER A 181 10.04 6.67 -11.63
CA SER A 181 10.67 7.99 -11.60
C SER A 181 11.03 8.49 -10.21
N VAL A 182 10.47 7.91 -9.15
CA VAL A 182 10.69 8.34 -7.76
C VAL A 182 12.13 8.03 -7.35
N THR A 183 12.88 9.08 -7.00
CA THR A 183 14.29 8.99 -6.60
C THR A 183 14.51 9.23 -5.10
N SER A 184 13.58 9.92 -4.44
CA SER A 184 13.58 10.09 -2.98
C SER A 184 12.15 10.19 -2.49
N PHE A 185 11.90 9.58 -1.34
CA PHE A 185 10.64 9.63 -0.63
C PHE A 185 10.96 9.89 0.85
N THR A 186 10.63 11.10 1.32
CA THR A 186 10.90 11.54 2.69
C THR A 186 9.61 12.00 3.34
N ALA A 187 9.29 11.50 4.53
CA ALA A 187 8.06 11.87 5.24
C ALA A 187 8.26 11.92 6.76
N LYS A 188 7.40 12.68 7.44
CA LYS A 188 7.30 12.72 8.90
C LYS A 188 6.86 11.36 9.44
N GLY A 189 7.47 10.89 10.53
CA GLY A 189 7.14 9.59 11.12
C GLY A 189 5.65 9.44 11.48
N ASN A 190 5.02 10.53 11.95
CA ASN A 190 3.58 10.57 12.20
C ASN A 190 2.73 10.32 10.94
N TYR A 191 3.16 10.85 9.78
CA TYR A 191 2.50 10.62 8.50
C TYR A 191 2.68 9.17 8.02
N LEU A 192 3.88 8.61 8.18
CA LEU A 192 4.13 7.21 7.84
C LEU A 192 3.29 6.25 8.69
N ASN A 193 3.12 6.52 9.99
CA ASN A 193 2.23 5.74 10.83
C ASN A 193 0.77 5.81 10.35
N TRP A 194 0.27 7.01 9.99
CA TRP A 194 -1.07 7.13 9.38
C TRP A 194 -1.18 6.35 8.06
N LEU A 195 -0.13 6.39 7.25
CA LEU A 195 -0.07 5.77 5.94
C LEU A 195 -0.07 4.23 6.07
N THR A 196 0.81 3.65 6.89
CA THR A 196 1.13 2.21 6.81
C THR A 196 0.65 1.35 7.97
N SER A 197 0.34 1.91 9.15
CA SER A 197 0.08 1.09 10.34
C SER A 197 -1.18 0.23 10.20
N SER A 198 -1.04 -1.10 10.26
CA SER A 198 -2.17 -2.03 10.42
C SER A 198 -2.60 -2.15 11.89
N LYS A 199 -3.85 -2.59 12.13
CA LYS A 199 -4.33 -2.79 13.52
C LYS A 199 -3.47 -3.82 14.26
N PHE A 200 -3.00 -4.83 13.52
CA PHE A 200 -2.10 -5.85 14.01
C PHE A 200 -0.71 -5.31 14.34
N ASP A 201 -0.16 -4.41 13.53
CA ASP A 201 1.12 -3.76 13.79
C ASP A 201 1.10 -2.99 15.10
N VAL A 202 0.06 -2.18 15.32
CA VAL A 202 -0.12 -1.39 16.55
C VAL A 202 -0.28 -2.31 17.76
N GLN A 203 -1.07 -3.37 17.64
CA GLN A 203 -1.24 -4.34 18.72
C GLN A 203 0.08 -5.06 19.06
N LYS A 204 0.82 -5.51 18.05
CA LYS A 204 2.14 -6.13 18.25
C LYS A 204 3.15 -5.17 18.84
N GLN A 205 3.13 -3.91 18.40
CA GLN A 205 4.01 -2.88 18.97
C GLN A 205 3.80 -2.76 20.47
N ILE A 206 2.54 -2.69 20.90
CA ILE A 206 2.18 -2.55 22.31
C ILE A 206 2.54 -3.80 23.13
N LEU A 207 2.33 -5.00 22.58
CA LEU A 207 2.48 -6.25 23.33
C LEU A 207 3.89 -6.82 23.31
N THR A 208 4.59 -6.73 22.18
CA THR A 208 5.89 -7.40 21.96
C THR A 208 6.96 -6.46 21.40
N GLY A 209 6.65 -5.19 21.15
CA GLY A 209 7.55 -4.25 20.48
C GLY A 209 7.52 -4.32 18.95
N GLY A 210 6.63 -5.12 18.37
CA GLY A 210 6.49 -5.31 16.92
C GLY A 210 7.11 -6.62 16.41
N LYS A 211 7.04 -6.83 15.10
CA LYS A 211 7.80 -7.90 14.43
C LYS A 211 9.18 -7.37 14.08
N TYR A 212 10.22 -8.02 14.57
CA TYR A 212 11.60 -7.60 14.40
C TYR A 212 12.36 -8.64 13.58
N ASP A 213 13.13 -8.19 12.59
CA ASP A 213 14.05 -9.02 11.81
C ASP A 213 15.44 -8.93 12.42
N ASP A 214 15.80 -9.95 13.21
CA ASP A 214 17.12 -10.07 13.85
C ASP A 214 18.28 -10.07 12.85
N THR A 215 18.04 -10.45 11.58
CA THR A 215 19.10 -10.54 10.57
C THR A 215 19.52 -9.15 10.08
N ASN A 216 18.53 -8.27 9.95
CA ASN A 216 18.68 -6.96 9.32
C ASN A 216 18.45 -5.80 10.30
N ASP A 217 18.24 -6.09 11.60
CA ASP A 217 18.09 -5.14 12.70
C ASP A 217 17.01 -4.07 12.47
N HIS A 218 15.81 -4.50 12.04
CA HIS A 218 14.70 -3.57 11.81
C HIS A 218 13.32 -4.16 12.11
N LEU A 219 12.34 -3.29 12.31
CA LEU A 219 10.93 -3.67 12.45
C LEU A 219 10.29 -3.85 11.07
N ILE A 220 9.47 -4.90 10.94
CA ILE A 220 8.72 -5.22 9.73
C ILE A 220 7.24 -4.91 9.97
N ALA A 221 6.70 -3.98 9.17
CA ALA A 221 5.26 -3.73 9.09
C ALA A 221 4.54 -4.88 8.38
N GLU A 222 3.38 -5.27 8.91
CA GLU A 222 2.54 -6.33 8.38
C GLU A 222 1.14 -5.81 8.08
N SER A 223 0.84 -5.66 6.80
CA SER A 223 -0.47 -5.20 6.31
C SER A 223 -0.99 -6.13 5.23
N ARG A 224 -2.32 -6.11 5.07
CA ARG A 224 -3.01 -6.68 3.91
C ARG A 224 -3.64 -5.59 3.04
N GLY A 225 -3.42 -4.32 3.39
CA GLY A 225 -4.16 -3.20 2.82
C GLY A 225 -5.63 -3.27 3.22
N CYS A 226 -6.52 -3.35 2.24
CA CYS A 226 -7.96 -3.48 2.43
C CYS A 226 -8.42 -4.85 1.94
N VAL A 227 -8.74 -5.78 2.86
CA VAL A 227 -9.17 -7.15 2.51
C VAL A 227 -8.20 -7.85 1.55
N GLY A 228 -6.89 -7.64 1.73
CA GLY A 228 -5.85 -8.22 0.87
C GLY A 228 -5.62 -7.48 -0.45
N ARG A 229 -6.18 -6.29 -0.66
CA ARG A 229 -5.93 -5.43 -1.82
C ARG A 229 -5.29 -4.11 -1.38
N GLY A 230 -4.79 -3.30 -2.31
CA GLY A 230 -4.35 -1.93 -2.04
C GLY A 230 -5.40 -1.10 -1.32
N PHE A 231 -5.07 -0.60 -0.13
CA PHE A 231 -5.81 0.46 0.53
C PHE A 231 -5.32 1.80 -0.01
N VAL A 232 -6.22 2.60 -0.59
CA VAL A 232 -5.86 3.87 -1.21
C VAL A 232 -5.76 4.97 -0.15
N LYS A 233 -4.65 5.70 -0.12
CA LYS A 233 -4.48 6.91 0.69
C LYS A 233 -4.10 8.08 -0.19
N GLU A 234 -4.83 9.17 -0.08
CA GLU A 234 -4.57 10.37 -0.88
C GLU A 234 -3.83 11.43 -0.07
N ALA A 235 -2.78 11.99 -0.68
CA ALA A 235 -2.03 13.10 -0.12
C ALA A 235 -2.71 14.42 -0.46
N LEU A 236 -3.19 15.12 0.57
CA LEU A 236 -3.71 16.47 0.44
C LEU A 236 -2.61 17.49 0.69
N ASN A 237 -2.69 18.65 0.04
CA ASN A 237 -1.73 19.75 0.19
C ASN A 237 -1.72 20.41 1.60
N ALA A 238 -2.65 20.03 2.46
CA ALA A 238 -2.78 20.49 3.84
C ALA A 238 -3.51 19.45 4.69
N ASP A 239 -3.49 19.64 6.02
CA ASP A 239 -4.25 18.85 6.98
C ASP A 239 -5.73 18.75 6.60
N PHE A 240 -6.28 17.54 6.66
CA PHE A 240 -7.67 17.28 6.31
C PHE A 240 -8.62 18.18 7.10
N VAL A 241 -9.48 18.89 6.38
CA VAL A 241 -10.59 19.66 6.96
C VAL A 241 -11.89 18.95 6.62
N ASN A 242 -12.70 18.69 7.63
CA ASN A 242 -14.03 18.13 7.41
C ASN A 242 -14.86 19.04 6.50
N TYR A 243 -15.38 18.48 5.42
CA TYR A 243 -16.31 19.12 4.50
C TYR A 243 -17.65 18.36 4.49
N ALA A 244 -18.72 19.04 4.09
CA ALA A 244 -20.00 18.38 3.84
C ALA A 244 -19.95 17.71 2.46
N ALA A 245 -20.50 16.50 2.32
CA ALA A 245 -20.63 15.87 1.00
C ALA A 245 -21.39 16.78 0.01
N PRO A 246 -21.09 16.72 -1.30
CA PRO A 246 -20.12 15.85 -1.99
C PRO A 246 -18.65 16.30 -1.86
N GLU A 247 -17.70 15.46 -2.30
CA GLU A 247 -16.24 15.69 -2.23
C GLU A 247 -15.76 16.98 -2.91
N THR A 248 -16.54 17.51 -3.86
CA THR A 248 -16.26 18.82 -4.49
C THR A 248 -16.25 19.99 -3.50
N ASN A 249 -16.75 19.80 -2.28
CA ASN A 249 -16.65 20.77 -1.19
C ASN A 249 -15.33 20.68 -0.40
N ASN A 250 -14.46 19.70 -0.70
CA ASN A 250 -13.15 19.60 -0.08
C ASN A 250 -12.32 20.82 -0.46
N THR A 251 -11.93 21.60 0.54
CA THR A 251 -11.12 22.82 0.34
C THR A 251 -9.64 22.50 0.11
N ASN A 252 -9.22 21.30 0.50
CA ASN A 252 -7.86 20.84 0.25
C ASN A 252 -7.81 20.18 -1.12
N THR A 253 -6.74 20.45 -1.85
CA THR A 253 -6.50 19.82 -3.14
C THR A 253 -5.49 18.70 -2.96
N SER A 254 -5.62 17.65 -3.76
CA SER A 254 -4.60 16.62 -3.85
C SER A 254 -3.26 17.22 -4.29
N VAL A 255 -2.17 16.57 -3.90
CA VAL A 255 -0.81 16.90 -4.36
C VAL A 255 -0.56 16.30 -5.76
N GLY A 256 -1.52 15.54 -6.31
CA GLY A 256 -1.34 14.83 -7.58
C GLY A 256 -0.53 13.56 -7.44
N ILE A 257 -0.56 12.97 -6.24
CA ILE A 257 -0.06 11.63 -5.98
C ILE A 257 -1.03 10.90 -5.05
N SER A 258 -1.22 9.61 -5.30
CA SER A 258 -1.97 8.71 -4.44
C SER A 258 -1.09 7.53 -4.03
N PHE A 259 -1.35 7.00 -2.84
CA PHE A 259 -0.66 5.84 -2.30
C PHE A 259 -1.59 4.65 -2.30
N THR A 260 -1.06 3.48 -2.59
CA THR A 260 -1.72 2.24 -2.17
C THR A 260 -0.85 1.52 -1.18
N VAL A 261 -1.45 1.12 -0.07
CA VAL A 261 -0.79 0.31 0.95
C VAL A 261 -1.33 -1.10 0.85
N GLU A 262 -0.45 -2.06 0.56
CA GLU A 262 -0.83 -3.46 0.36
C GLU A 262 0.19 -4.42 0.98
N GLY A 263 -0.25 -5.67 1.17
CA GLY A 263 0.64 -6.78 1.48
C GLY A 263 1.24 -7.40 0.23
N PRO A 264 2.12 -8.41 0.36
CA PRO A 264 2.67 -9.13 -0.78
C PRO A 264 1.55 -9.81 -1.59
N PRO A 265 1.63 -9.83 -2.93
CA PRO A 265 0.66 -10.55 -3.74
C PRO A 265 0.71 -12.05 -3.45
N ASP A 266 -0.42 -12.73 -3.62
CA ASP A 266 -0.49 -14.19 -3.52
C ASP A 266 0.41 -14.81 -4.63
N PRO A 267 1.33 -15.72 -4.25
CA PRO A 267 2.33 -16.27 -5.18
C PRO A 267 1.75 -17.18 -6.26
N TYR A 268 0.51 -17.65 -6.09
CA TYR A 268 -0.18 -18.54 -7.03
C TYR A 268 -1.25 -17.81 -7.83
N ASN A 269 -1.84 -16.73 -7.28
CA ASN A 269 -2.85 -15.94 -7.96
C ASN A 269 -2.77 -14.46 -7.57
N HIS A 270 -2.14 -13.65 -8.41
CA HIS A 270 -2.02 -12.20 -8.19
C HIS A 270 -3.37 -11.45 -8.07
N ALA A 271 -4.49 -12.05 -8.50
CA ALA A 271 -5.83 -11.47 -8.33
C ALA A 271 -6.51 -11.90 -7.00
N SER A 272 -5.95 -12.88 -6.29
CA SER A 272 -6.40 -13.24 -4.95
C SER A 272 -6.00 -12.16 -3.93
N PRO A 273 -6.81 -11.95 -2.88
CA PRO A 273 -6.40 -11.19 -1.71
C PRO A 273 -5.04 -11.64 -1.17
N SER A 274 -4.14 -10.70 -0.89
CA SER A 274 -2.91 -10.95 -0.13
C SER A 274 -3.23 -11.69 1.16
N GLU A 275 -2.41 -12.68 1.53
CA GLU A 275 -2.51 -13.39 2.82
C GLU A 275 -1.95 -12.58 4.00
N GLY A 276 -1.28 -11.45 3.71
CA GLY A 276 -0.58 -10.62 4.69
C GLY A 276 0.92 -10.89 4.72
N GLY A 277 1.66 -9.87 5.15
CA GLY A 277 3.12 -9.89 5.17
C GLY A 277 3.67 -8.48 5.08
N GLN A 278 4.91 -8.35 4.62
CA GLN A 278 5.60 -7.06 4.44
C GLN A 278 4.68 -6.03 3.79
N THR A 279 4.49 -4.88 4.44
CA THR A 279 3.73 -3.77 3.88
C THR A 279 4.51 -3.09 2.76
N PHE A 280 3.87 -2.91 1.61
CA PHE A 280 4.37 -2.14 0.48
C PHE A 280 3.60 -0.83 0.33
N ILE A 281 4.31 0.24 -0.02
CA ILE A 281 3.72 1.53 -0.42
C ILE A 281 3.98 1.67 -1.91
N ASN A 282 2.91 1.63 -2.71
CA ASN A 282 3.00 2.01 -4.11
C ASN A 282 2.59 3.47 -4.25
N ILE A 283 3.29 4.20 -5.10
CA ILE A 283 3.03 5.62 -5.38
C ILE A 283 2.54 5.71 -6.81
N TYR A 284 1.36 6.31 -7.00
CA TYR A 284 0.76 6.56 -8.29
C TYR A 284 0.68 8.06 -8.54
N GLU A 285 0.89 8.44 -9.79
CA GLU A 285 0.61 9.80 -10.25
C GLU A 285 -0.90 9.99 -10.41
N GLY A 286 -1.37 11.19 -10.05
CA GLY A 286 -2.75 11.61 -10.28
C GLY A 286 -3.60 11.63 -9.01
N ASP A 287 -4.75 12.25 -9.17
CA ASP A 287 -5.77 12.36 -8.13
C ASP A 287 -6.68 11.13 -8.22
N TYR A 288 -7.08 10.59 -7.08
CA TYR A 288 -7.98 9.44 -7.05
C TYR A 288 -9.41 9.94 -6.81
N ASP A 289 -10.22 9.97 -7.87
CA ASP A 289 -11.63 10.39 -7.79
C ASP A 289 -12.51 9.24 -7.26
N GLN A 290 -12.53 9.11 -5.93
CA GLN A 290 -13.29 8.09 -5.24
C GLN A 290 -14.80 8.20 -5.54
N GLY A 291 -15.36 9.40 -5.72
CA GLY A 291 -16.77 9.58 -6.06
C GLY A 291 -17.15 8.91 -7.39
N LYS A 292 -16.33 9.09 -8.44
CA LYS A 292 -16.54 8.40 -9.72
C LYS A 292 -16.38 6.88 -9.60
N CYS A 293 -15.37 6.43 -8.85
CA CYS A 293 -15.10 5.00 -8.66
C CYS A 293 -16.16 4.30 -7.81
N GLN A 294 -16.65 4.95 -6.75
CA GLN A 294 -17.76 4.45 -5.95
C GLN A 294 -19.05 4.38 -6.78
N ASN A 295 -19.35 5.40 -7.58
CA ASN A 295 -20.50 5.37 -8.49
C ASN A 295 -20.42 4.18 -9.48
N ALA A 296 -19.22 3.86 -9.97
CA ALA A 296 -19.03 2.68 -10.81
C ALA A 296 -19.35 1.37 -10.05
N ILE A 297 -18.89 1.24 -8.80
CA ILE A 297 -19.20 0.09 -7.94
C ILE A 297 -20.71 0.01 -7.67
N ASP A 298 -21.33 1.11 -7.27
CA ASP A 298 -22.76 1.18 -6.93
C ASP A 298 -23.64 0.78 -8.12
N LEU A 299 -23.28 1.21 -9.34
CA LEU A 299 -23.99 0.82 -10.57
C LEU A 299 -23.80 -0.66 -10.92
N ILE A 300 -22.63 -1.25 -10.62
CA ILE A 300 -22.38 -2.68 -10.80
C ILE A 300 -23.20 -3.49 -9.78
N GLU A 301 -23.23 -3.08 -8.51
CA GLU A 301 -23.99 -3.75 -7.45
C GLU A 301 -25.50 -3.64 -7.66
N ALA A 302 -25.97 -2.49 -8.13
CA ALA A 302 -27.37 -2.23 -8.42
C ALA A 302 -27.88 -2.92 -9.71
N ASP A 303 -27.01 -3.62 -10.45
CA ASP A 303 -27.36 -4.24 -11.74
C ASP A 303 -27.92 -3.20 -12.72
N ALA A 304 -27.24 -2.05 -12.82
CA ALA A 304 -27.66 -0.93 -13.67
C ALA A 304 -27.52 -1.25 -15.17
N VAL A 305 -28.06 -0.38 -16.02
CA VAL A 305 -27.97 -0.56 -17.47
C VAL A 305 -26.50 -0.53 -17.90
N HIS A 306 -26.11 -1.50 -18.75
CA HIS A 306 -24.74 -1.71 -19.20
C HIS A 306 -24.02 -0.44 -19.68
N SER A 307 -24.70 0.45 -20.40
CA SER A 307 -24.11 1.73 -20.85
C SER A 307 -23.71 2.64 -19.69
N GLN A 308 -24.48 2.65 -18.59
CA GLN A 308 -24.18 3.46 -17.41
C GLN A 308 -22.98 2.92 -16.65
N ILE A 309 -22.91 1.60 -16.46
CA ILE A 309 -21.75 0.93 -15.85
C ILE A 309 -20.49 1.24 -16.67
N ARG A 310 -20.59 1.15 -17.99
CA ARG A 310 -19.47 1.45 -18.88
C ARG A 310 -18.97 2.89 -18.70
N THR A 311 -19.87 3.87 -18.81
CA THR A 311 -19.51 5.28 -18.64
C THR A 311 -18.91 5.56 -17.26
N ALA A 312 -19.51 5.02 -16.19
CA ALA A 312 -18.99 5.24 -14.84
C ALA A 312 -17.60 4.62 -14.62
N VAL A 313 -17.34 3.43 -15.18
CA VAL A 313 -16.00 2.82 -15.13
C VAL A 313 -15.00 3.60 -16.00
N GLU A 314 -15.40 4.09 -17.18
CA GLU A 314 -14.56 4.95 -18.03
C GLU A 314 -14.21 6.27 -17.32
N GLU A 315 -15.16 6.85 -16.59
CA GLU A 315 -14.98 8.05 -15.76
C GLU A 315 -14.06 7.79 -14.56
N CYS A 316 -14.24 6.67 -13.84
CA CYS A 316 -13.38 6.27 -12.71
C CYS A 316 -11.93 6.03 -13.14
N LEU A 317 -11.72 5.35 -14.27
CA LEU A 317 -10.39 4.99 -14.78
C LEU A 317 -9.78 6.07 -15.71
N GLU A 318 -10.48 7.20 -15.89
CA GLU A 318 -10.11 8.32 -16.77
C GLU A 318 -9.72 7.92 -18.21
N LEU A 319 -10.38 6.88 -18.73
CA LEU A 319 -9.92 6.18 -19.95
C LEU A 319 -10.04 7.02 -21.23
N GLY A 320 -10.87 8.07 -21.26
CA GLY A 320 -11.02 8.99 -22.40
C GLY A 320 -11.25 8.30 -23.76
N ASP A 321 -10.97 9.00 -24.88
CA ASP A 321 -11.14 8.46 -26.24
C ASP A 321 -10.00 7.49 -26.62
N PHE A 322 -10.35 6.21 -26.83
CA PHE A 322 -9.46 5.05 -27.04
C PHE A 322 -8.44 5.20 -28.17
N SER A 323 -8.73 6.05 -29.15
CA SER A 323 -7.98 6.11 -30.42
C SER A 323 -6.57 6.72 -30.32
N ASN A 324 -6.28 7.51 -29.27
CA ASN A 324 -4.98 8.19 -29.08
C ASN A 324 -4.33 7.91 -27.71
N LYS A 325 -4.77 6.87 -26.99
CA LYS A 325 -4.30 6.60 -25.64
C LYS A 325 -3.06 5.71 -25.60
N ASP A 326 -2.34 5.80 -24.49
CA ASP A 326 -1.19 4.95 -24.21
C ASP A 326 -1.62 3.47 -24.11
N ILE A 327 -0.63 2.58 -24.11
CA ILE A 327 -0.93 1.16 -24.11
C ILE A 327 -1.65 0.71 -22.84
N GLU A 328 -1.31 1.31 -21.70
CA GLU A 328 -1.92 0.97 -20.42
C GLU A 328 -3.42 1.25 -20.43
N THR A 329 -3.85 2.40 -20.96
CA THR A 329 -5.26 2.73 -21.15
C THR A 329 -5.95 1.74 -22.10
N LYS A 330 -5.28 1.35 -23.19
CA LYS A 330 -5.84 0.37 -24.12
C LYS A 330 -6.03 -1.00 -23.47
N GLN A 331 -5.09 -1.43 -22.63
CA GLN A 331 -5.21 -2.66 -21.84
C GLN A 331 -6.38 -2.58 -20.85
N LYS A 332 -6.55 -1.45 -20.16
CA LYS A 332 -7.68 -1.21 -19.24
C LYS A 332 -9.04 -1.28 -19.93
N VAL A 333 -9.17 -0.73 -21.14
CA VAL A 333 -10.42 -0.81 -21.92
C VAL A 333 -10.75 -2.24 -22.35
N VAL A 334 -9.76 -3.00 -22.84
CA VAL A 334 -9.98 -4.43 -23.20
C VAL A 334 -10.37 -5.26 -21.97
N PHE A 335 -9.76 -4.96 -20.82
CA PHE A 335 -10.12 -5.56 -19.54
C PHE A 335 -11.56 -5.25 -19.13
N GLN A 336 -11.95 -3.98 -19.19
CA GLN A 336 -13.32 -3.54 -18.91
C GLN A 336 -14.34 -4.25 -19.81
N GLN A 337 -14.09 -4.31 -21.11
CA GLN A 337 -14.97 -4.97 -22.08
C GLN A 337 -15.13 -6.46 -21.73
N THR A 338 -14.06 -7.14 -21.32
CA THR A 338 -14.15 -8.57 -20.98
C THR A 338 -14.91 -8.82 -19.68
N ILE A 339 -14.66 -8.02 -18.63
CA ILE A 339 -15.45 -8.14 -17.39
C ILE A 339 -16.93 -8.02 -17.69
N GLN A 340 -17.30 -7.07 -18.56
CA GLN A 340 -18.68 -6.88 -18.97
C GLN A 340 -19.26 -8.09 -19.71
N GLU A 341 -18.52 -8.66 -20.66
CA GLU A 341 -18.97 -9.85 -21.40
C GLU A 341 -19.10 -11.08 -20.49
N CYS A 342 -18.16 -11.28 -19.56
CA CYS A 342 -18.26 -12.35 -18.57
C CYS A 342 -19.47 -12.17 -17.65
N TRP A 343 -19.78 -10.93 -17.26
CA TRP A 343 -20.95 -10.63 -16.47
C TRP A 343 -22.24 -10.95 -17.23
N GLN A 344 -22.36 -10.52 -18.50
CA GLN A 344 -23.51 -10.84 -19.34
C GLN A 344 -23.67 -12.35 -19.52
N TYR A 345 -22.57 -13.05 -19.81
CA TYR A 345 -22.54 -14.50 -19.95
C TYR A 345 -23.07 -15.21 -18.70
N ASN A 346 -22.70 -14.74 -17.50
CA ASN A 346 -23.19 -15.32 -16.26
C ASN A 346 -24.72 -15.12 -16.08
N LYS A 347 -25.23 -13.95 -16.45
CA LYS A 347 -26.66 -13.60 -16.32
C LYS A 347 -27.58 -14.25 -17.37
N MET A 348 -27.03 -14.79 -18.46
CA MET A 348 -27.82 -15.43 -19.51
C MET A 348 -28.35 -16.80 -19.08
N ALA A 349 -29.64 -17.07 -19.39
CA ALA A 349 -30.19 -18.41 -19.29
C ALA A 349 -29.53 -19.34 -20.32
N ALA A 350 -29.36 -20.62 -19.97
CA ALA A 350 -28.76 -21.59 -20.87
C ALA A 350 -29.56 -21.71 -22.20
N PRO A 351 -28.88 -21.85 -23.35
CA PRO A 351 -27.43 -21.95 -23.52
C PRO A 351 -26.73 -20.59 -23.40
N LYS A 352 -25.71 -20.52 -22.54
CA LYS A 352 -24.88 -19.32 -22.39
C LYS A 352 -24.03 -19.16 -23.65
N THR A 353 -24.17 -18.07 -24.38
CA THR A 353 -23.38 -17.77 -25.58
C THR A 353 -22.89 -16.34 -25.54
N VAL A 354 -21.59 -16.12 -25.74
CA VAL A 354 -21.05 -14.79 -26.03
C VAL A 354 -21.38 -14.46 -27.48
N GLY A 355 -21.97 -13.29 -27.73
CA GLY A 355 -22.33 -12.87 -29.09
C GLY A 355 -21.10 -12.69 -29.98
N ASN A 356 -21.20 -13.04 -31.27
CA ASN A 356 -20.10 -12.84 -32.23
C ASN A 356 -19.63 -11.38 -32.29
N ASP A 357 -20.52 -10.42 -32.05
CA ASP A 357 -20.19 -8.99 -32.06
C ASP A 357 -19.26 -8.61 -30.91
N ALA A 358 -19.43 -9.21 -29.73
CA ALA A 358 -18.52 -9.04 -28.58
C ALA A 358 -17.14 -9.60 -28.88
N ILE A 359 -17.09 -10.81 -29.45
CA ILE A 359 -15.84 -11.45 -29.89
C ILE A 359 -15.12 -10.56 -30.91
N ASN A 360 -15.84 -10.06 -31.90
CA ASN A 360 -15.27 -9.20 -32.93
C ASN A 360 -14.83 -7.84 -32.37
N THR A 361 -15.54 -7.29 -31.38
CA THR A 361 -15.19 -6.04 -30.72
C THR A 361 -13.86 -6.16 -29.96
N VAL A 362 -13.71 -7.20 -29.14
CA VAL A 362 -12.44 -7.48 -28.45
C VAL A 362 -11.32 -7.72 -29.46
N LYS A 363 -11.57 -8.56 -30.49
CA LYS A 363 -10.59 -8.84 -31.56
C LYS A 363 -10.14 -7.57 -32.30
N ASN A 364 -11.05 -6.62 -32.54
CA ASN A 364 -10.72 -5.38 -33.24
C ASN A 364 -9.94 -4.39 -32.35
N GLN A 365 -10.05 -4.49 -31.03
CA GLN A 365 -9.27 -3.68 -30.08
C GLN A 365 -7.86 -4.24 -29.86
N CYS A 366 -7.67 -5.55 -30.02
CA CYS A 366 -6.40 -6.22 -29.77
C CYS A 366 -5.20 -5.75 -30.62
N PRO A 367 -5.31 -5.45 -31.93
CA PRO A 367 -4.23 -4.84 -32.70
C PRO A 367 -3.67 -3.58 -32.05
N GLY A 368 -4.56 -2.72 -31.51
CA GLY A 368 -4.14 -1.49 -30.83
C GLY A 368 -3.39 -1.75 -29.51
N VAL A 369 -3.62 -2.90 -28.86
CA VAL A 369 -2.86 -3.36 -27.70
C VAL A 369 -1.53 -3.96 -28.15
N TYR A 370 -1.52 -4.81 -29.18
CA TYR A 370 -0.30 -5.47 -29.67
C TYR A 370 0.73 -4.51 -30.23
N ASP A 371 0.29 -3.50 -30.98
CA ASP A 371 1.19 -2.57 -31.67
C ASP A 371 1.98 -1.68 -30.71
N GLY A 372 1.58 -1.61 -29.43
CA GLY A 372 2.25 -0.80 -28.40
C GLY A 372 3.06 -1.59 -27.38
N ILE A 373 3.00 -2.94 -27.33
CA ILE A 373 3.84 -3.71 -26.40
C ILE A 373 5.17 -3.95 -27.11
N PRO A 374 6.30 -3.44 -26.59
CA PRO A 374 7.60 -3.85 -27.10
C PRO A 374 7.73 -5.38 -26.95
N GLY A 375 8.37 -6.05 -27.90
CA GLY A 375 8.56 -7.49 -27.78
C GLY A 375 9.34 -7.83 -26.51
N HIS A 376 9.24 -9.07 -26.04
CA HIS A 376 10.04 -9.56 -24.91
C HIS A 376 10.79 -10.83 -25.31
N CYS A 377 11.97 -11.02 -24.71
CA CYS A 377 12.77 -12.21 -24.95
C CYS A 377 12.20 -13.43 -24.22
N SER A 378 12.26 -14.60 -24.84
CA SER A 378 11.61 -15.85 -24.39
C SER A 378 11.96 -16.26 -22.97
N ASP A 379 13.24 -16.14 -22.58
CA ASP A 379 13.73 -16.55 -21.26
C ASP A 379 14.09 -15.36 -20.36
N THR A 380 14.36 -14.19 -20.94
CA THR A 380 14.71 -12.96 -20.22
C THR A 380 13.57 -11.93 -20.33
N GLN A 381 12.45 -12.21 -19.67
CA GLN A 381 11.20 -11.43 -19.84
C GLN A 381 11.30 -9.95 -19.45
N SER A 382 12.27 -9.56 -18.63
CA SER A 382 12.53 -8.15 -18.30
C SER A 382 13.18 -7.37 -19.45
N GLN A 383 13.70 -8.06 -20.46
CA GLN A 383 14.35 -7.44 -21.60
C GLN A 383 13.36 -7.23 -22.75
N SER A 384 13.18 -5.97 -23.13
CA SER A 384 12.43 -5.60 -24.33
C SER A 384 13.24 -5.85 -25.61
N CYS A 385 12.56 -6.25 -26.68
CA CYS A 385 13.14 -6.57 -27.96
C CYS A 385 12.24 -6.12 -29.12
N THR A 386 12.84 -5.82 -30.25
CA THR A 386 12.17 -5.62 -31.53
C THR A 386 12.51 -6.73 -32.51
N THR A 387 13.66 -7.38 -32.31
CA THR A 387 14.14 -8.51 -33.10
C THR A 387 14.84 -9.54 -32.19
N ASN A 388 15.02 -10.78 -32.66
CA ASN A 388 15.76 -11.80 -31.90
C ASN A 388 17.20 -11.39 -31.55
N ALA A 389 17.78 -10.42 -32.28
CA ALA A 389 19.13 -9.94 -32.03
C ALA A 389 19.23 -9.07 -30.76
N ASP A 390 18.09 -8.55 -30.28
CA ASP A 390 18.05 -7.74 -29.07
C ASP A 390 18.13 -8.59 -27.81
N CYS A 391 17.91 -9.91 -27.91
CA CYS A 391 17.94 -10.84 -26.79
C CYS A 391 19.38 -11.30 -26.50
N VAL A 392 19.86 -11.07 -25.26
CA VAL A 392 21.29 -11.27 -24.92
C VAL A 392 21.71 -12.74 -24.85
N SER A 393 20.77 -13.68 -24.72
CA SER A 393 21.10 -15.11 -24.62
C SER A 393 21.04 -15.81 -25.98
N LEU A 394 22.08 -16.59 -26.29
CA LEU A 394 22.15 -17.43 -27.48
C LEU A 394 20.98 -18.43 -27.51
N GLY A 395 20.02 -18.20 -28.42
CA GLY A 395 18.87 -19.08 -28.64
C GLY A 395 17.53 -18.50 -28.23
N GLU A 396 17.49 -17.32 -27.60
CA GLU A 396 16.24 -16.63 -27.29
C GLU A 396 15.58 -16.09 -28.56
N THR A 397 14.24 -16.14 -28.58
CA THR A 397 13.44 -15.50 -29.62
C THR A 397 12.70 -14.31 -29.05
N CYS A 398 12.68 -13.22 -29.80
CA CYS A 398 11.86 -12.06 -29.49
C CYS A 398 10.41 -12.41 -29.80
N HIS A 399 9.60 -12.53 -28.76
CA HIS A 399 8.16 -12.64 -28.90
C HIS A 399 7.59 -11.24 -29.10
N VAL A 400 6.83 -11.06 -30.17
CA VAL A 400 6.07 -9.83 -30.47
C VAL A 400 4.61 -10.19 -30.70
N GLY A 401 3.70 -9.28 -30.35
CA GLY A 401 2.26 -9.46 -30.50
C GLY A 401 1.65 -10.46 -29.50
N PRO A 402 0.58 -11.20 -29.85
CA PRO A 402 -0.25 -11.98 -28.89
C PRO A 402 0.49 -13.01 -28.04
N THR A 403 1.68 -13.42 -28.47
CA THR A 403 2.46 -14.49 -27.85
C THR A 403 3.23 -14.06 -26.60
N ILE A 404 3.41 -12.75 -26.37
CA ILE A 404 4.05 -12.21 -25.15
C ILE A 404 3.12 -12.21 -23.94
N ILE A 405 1.85 -12.53 -24.14
CA ILE A 405 0.84 -12.32 -23.13
C ILE A 405 0.63 -13.62 -22.36
N TYR A 406 1.01 -13.58 -21.08
CA TYR A 406 0.90 -14.70 -20.15
C TYR A 406 -0.32 -14.54 -19.24
N ALA A 407 -0.74 -15.66 -18.62
CA ALA A 407 -1.81 -15.65 -17.63
C ALA A 407 -1.48 -14.65 -16.49
N GLY A 408 -2.44 -13.80 -16.12
CA GLY A 408 -2.26 -12.72 -15.14
C GLY A 408 -2.03 -11.34 -15.77
N ASN A 409 -1.68 -11.24 -17.05
CA ASN A 409 -1.64 -9.97 -17.77
C ASN A 409 -3.08 -9.58 -18.22
N PRO A 410 -3.56 -8.34 -18.00
CA PRO A 410 -4.87 -7.90 -18.49
C PRO A 410 -5.01 -8.04 -20.00
N ALA A 411 -3.92 -7.95 -20.77
CA ALA A 411 -3.94 -8.16 -22.20
C ALA A 411 -4.11 -9.65 -22.59
N TYR A 412 -4.08 -10.61 -21.64
CA TYR A 412 -4.15 -12.06 -21.93
C TYR A 412 -5.43 -12.40 -22.67
N LEU A 413 -6.45 -11.57 -22.48
CA LEU A 413 -7.72 -11.47 -23.21
C LEU A 413 -7.58 -11.47 -24.73
N CYS A 414 -6.51 -10.87 -25.23
CA CYS A 414 -6.24 -10.77 -26.65
C CYS A 414 -5.57 -12.03 -27.21
N SER A 415 -4.88 -12.80 -26.37
CA SER A 415 -4.20 -14.02 -26.79
C SER A 415 -5.16 -15.07 -27.34
N SER A 416 -4.75 -15.77 -28.40
CA SER A 416 -5.45 -16.97 -28.88
C SER A 416 -5.47 -18.11 -27.86
N LEU A 417 -4.66 -18.00 -26.80
CA LEU A 417 -4.59 -18.93 -25.68
C LEU A 417 -5.48 -18.51 -24.50
N TYR A 418 -6.24 -17.43 -24.63
CA TYR A 418 -7.20 -17.01 -23.60
C TYR A 418 -8.30 -18.05 -23.43
N ALA A 419 -8.21 -18.84 -22.36
CA ALA A 419 -9.33 -19.59 -21.84
C ALA A 419 -10.04 -18.67 -20.83
N GLY A 420 -11.09 -17.99 -21.28
CA GLY A 420 -11.85 -17.09 -20.43
C GLY A 420 -12.40 -17.81 -19.21
N ALA A 421 -11.92 -17.44 -18.03
CA ALA A 421 -12.49 -17.87 -16.76
C ALA A 421 -13.67 -16.95 -16.42
N CYS A 422 -14.74 -16.98 -17.22
CA CYS A 422 -16.05 -16.57 -16.70
C CYS A 422 -16.49 -17.69 -15.75
N ASN A 423 -15.97 -17.66 -14.52
CA ASN A 423 -16.05 -18.76 -13.56
C ASN A 423 -17.48 -18.98 -13.11
N ASP A 424 -18.06 -20.12 -13.48
CA ASP A 424 -19.15 -20.79 -12.77
C ASP A 424 -19.00 -22.31 -12.93
N ASN A 425 -18.15 -22.98 -12.14
CA ASN A 425 -18.22 -24.44 -11.88
C ASN A 425 -18.42 -25.41 -13.08
N ASP A 426 -18.20 -24.97 -14.33
CA ASP A 426 -18.40 -25.78 -15.52
C ASP A 426 -17.07 -26.47 -15.84
N PRO A 427 -17.00 -27.81 -15.80
CA PRO A 427 -15.77 -28.55 -16.10
C PRO A 427 -15.33 -28.40 -17.57
N GLN A 428 -16.08 -27.68 -18.41
CA GLN A 428 -15.65 -27.28 -19.74
C GLN A 428 -15.20 -25.81 -19.70
N PRO A 429 -13.90 -25.48 -19.90
CA PRO A 429 -13.52 -24.11 -20.16
C PRO A 429 -14.35 -23.61 -21.34
N ALA A 430 -14.93 -22.42 -21.23
CA ALA A 430 -15.54 -21.75 -22.36
C ALA A 430 -14.43 -21.52 -23.40
N THR A 431 -14.21 -22.50 -24.26
CA THR A 431 -13.28 -22.36 -25.37
C THR A 431 -13.90 -21.31 -26.28
N TRP A 432 -13.25 -20.15 -26.38
CA TRP A 432 -13.48 -19.21 -27.46
C TRP A 432 -13.15 -19.95 -28.76
N LYS A 433 -14.13 -20.69 -29.30
CA LYS A 433 -13.94 -21.40 -30.56
C LYS A 433 -13.85 -20.35 -31.65
N ASN A 434 -12.61 -20.08 -32.08
CA ASN A 434 -12.35 -19.48 -33.37
C ASN A 434 -13.01 -20.39 -34.42
N ASN A 435 -14.00 -19.86 -35.13
CA ASN A 435 -14.27 -20.31 -36.49
C ASN A 435 -13.29 -19.62 -37.43
#